data_AF-A0A949AMM5-F1
#
_entry.id   AF-A0A949AMM5-F1
#
_cell.length_a   1.000
_cell.length_b   1.000
_cell.length_c   1.000
_cell.angle_alpha   90.00
_cell.angle_beta   90.00
_cell.angle_gamma   90.00
#
_symmetry.space_group_name_H-M   'P 1'
#
loop_
_entity.id
_entity.type
_entity.pdbx_description
1 polymer ?
#
loop_
_entity_poly.entity_id
_entity_poly.type
_entity_poly.pdbx_seq_one_letter_code
_entity_poly.pdbx_strand_id
1 'polypeptide(L)'
;MKRLLVLIGLCLLMQPQVVLGAAGKHPAIPGNQECGECHGDQEKTWFDGKHGLMNVKCIVCHGSTEKNFTASPGLGACRGCHGDQVAQAQKSKGKEGKSCFPCHDHHAVTVQGGAATPYHTQGGK
;
A
#
# COMPACT_ATOMS: atom_id res chain seq x y z
N MET A 1 -37.87 28.73 28.73
CA MET A 1 -36.40 28.91 28.60
C MET A 1 -35.60 27.64 28.95
N LYS A 2 -35.87 26.95 30.07
CA LYS A 2 -35.14 25.71 30.46
C LYS A 2 -35.33 24.52 29.49
N ARG A 3 -36.53 24.34 28.90
CA ARG A 3 -36.82 23.26 27.93
C ARG A 3 -36.20 23.48 26.54
N LEU A 4 -35.94 24.74 26.16
CA LEU A 4 -35.32 25.09 24.88
C LEU A 4 -33.81 24.79 24.91
N LEU A 5 -33.17 24.93 26.08
CA LEU A 5 -31.76 24.59 26.30
C LEU A 5 -31.48 23.08 26.26
N VAL A 6 -32.45 22.24 26.69
CA VAL A 6 -32.30 20.77 26.68
C VAL A 6 -32.35 20.19 25.26
N LEU A 7 -33.17 20.76 24.38
CA LEU A 7 -33.27 20.30 22.98
C LEU A 7 -32.05 20.68 22.14
N ILE A 8 -31.40 21.83 22.43
CA ILE A 8 -30.17 22.24 21.77
C ILE A 8 -28.98 21.36 22.19
N GLY A 9 -28.94 20.93 23.46
CA GLY A 9 -27.90 20.02 23.96
C GLY A 9 -27.93 18.62 23.36
N LEU A 10 -29.12 18.10 22.99
CA LEU A 10 -29.27 16.75 22.43
C LEU A 10 -28.86 16.68 20.95
N CYS A 11 -29.01 17.77 20.19
CA CYS A 11 -28.59 17.81 18.77
C CYS A 11 -27.07 17.86 18.57
N LEU A 12 -26.27 18.29 19.57
CA LEU A 12 -24.81 18.31 19.45
C LEU A 12 -24.17 16.91 19.56
N LEU A 13 -24.89 15.90 20.07
CA LEU A 13 -24.38 14.53 20.21
C LEU A 13 -24.54 13.67 18.95
N MET A 14 -25.25 14.16 17.93
CA MET A 14 -25.43 13.48 16.64
C MET A 14 -24.59 14.09 15.52
N GLN A 15 -23.48 14.75 15.84
CA GLN A 15 -22.56 15.17 14.79
C GLN A 15 -21.89 13.91 14.21
N PRO A 16 -22.05 13.62 12.90
CA PRO A 16 -21.23 12.61 12.26
C PRO A 16 -19.79 13.03 12.46
N GLN A 17 -19.00 12.16 13.10
CA GLN A 17 -17.57 12.33 13.20
C GLN A 17 -17.05 12.26 11.76
N VAL A 18 -16.99 13.40 11.09
CA VAL A 18 -16.34 13.53 9.81
C VAL A 18 -14.87 13.34 10.13
N VAL A 19 -14.41 12.10 10.03
CA VAL A 19 -13.01 11.75 10.15
C VAL A 19 -12.34 12.42 8.97
N LEU A 20 -11.85 13.64 9.20
CA LEU A 20 -10.99 14.36 8.27
C LEU A 20 -9.67 13.60 8.19
N GLY A 21 -9.67 12.50 7.45
CA GLY A 21 -8.46 11.86 6.97
C GLY A 21 -7.83 12.80 5.97
N ALA A 22 -6.79 13.52 6.40
CA ALA A 22 -5.95 14.29 5.50
C ALA A 22 -5.42 13.35 4.42
N ALA A 23 -5.78 13.60 3.16
CA ALA A 23 -5.30 12.84 2.02
C ALA A 23 -3.75 12.81 2.05
N GLY A 24 -3.19 11.60 2.15
CA GLY A 24 -1.74 11.36 2.09
C GLY A 24 -1.08 10.79 3.35
N LYS A 25 -1.82 10.53 4.44
CA LYS A 25 -1.28 9.85 5.64
C LYS A 25 -2.14 8.64 6.02
N HIS A 26 -1.48 7.54 6.41
CA HIS A 26 -2.16 6.40 7.01
C HIS A 26 -2.89 6.87 8.29
N PRO A 27 -4.12 6.42 8.55
CA PRO A 27 -4.81 6.76 9.79
C PRO A 27 -4.00 6.28 11.01
N ALA A 28 -4.16 6.97 12.14
CA ALA A 28 -3.57 6.52 13.39
C ALA A 28 -4.22 5.18 13.77
N ILE A 29 -3.39 4.18 14.06
CA ILE A 29 -3.80 2.83 14.47
C ILE A 29 -3.13 2.48 15.82
N PRO A 30 -3.73 1.59 16.63
CA PRO A 30 -3.02 0.98 17.75
C PRO A 30 -1.74 0.27 17.28
N GLY A 31 -0.69 0.28 18.11
CA GLY A 31 0.63 -0.25 17.73
C GLY A 31 0.68 -1.75 17.43
N ASN A 32 -0.37 -2.51 17.77
CA ASN A 32 -0.49 -3.93 17.51
C ASN A 32 -1.56 -4.27 16.44
N GLN A 33 -2.11 -3.26 15.76
CA GLN A 33 -3.08 -3.48 14.70
C GLN A 33 -2.38 -3.93 13.42
N GLU A 34 -2.80 -5.07 12.89
CA GLU A 34 -2.21 -5.65 11.67
C GLU A 34 -2.77 -5.00 10.41
N CYS A 35 -1.99 -4.99 9.33
CA CYS A 35 -2.39 -4.36 8.07
C CYS A 35 -3.67 -5.01 7.49
N GLY A 36 -3.76 -6.34 7.59
CA GLY A 36 -4.87 -7.14 7.05
C GLY A 36 -6.23 -6.86 7.66
N GLU A 37 -6.28 -6.28 8.87
CA GLU A 37 -7.55 -5.93 9.52
C GLU A 37 -8.34 -4.89 8.72
N CYS A 38 -7.66 -4.00 7.99
CA CYS A 38 -8.27 -3.03 7.07
C CYS A 38 -7.97 -3.36 5.59
N HIS A 39 -6.85 -4.02 5.29
CA HIS A 39 -6.36 -4.31 3.94
C HIS A 39 -6.42 -5.81 3.58
N GLY A 40 -7.45 -6.52 4.04
CA GLY A 40 -7.56 -7.98 3.93
C GLY A 40 -7.45 -8.54 2.51
N ASP A 41 -8.03 -7.87 1.51
CA ASP A 41 -7.94 -8.30 0.11
C ASP A 41 -6.51 -8.19 -0.44
N GLN A 42 -5.80 -7.13 -0.06
CA GLN A 42 -4.41 -6.92 -0.45
C GLN A 42 -3.50 -7.93 0.26
N GLU A 43 -3.74 -8.16 1.55
CA GLU A 43 -3.03 -9.17 2.35
C GLU A 43 -3.21 -10.55 1.73
N LYS A 44 -4.45 -10.95 1.45
CA LYS A 44 -4.76 -12.23 0.81
C LYS A 44 -4.02 -12.38 -0.53
N THR A 45 -4.14 -11.39 -1.40
CA THR A 45 -3.49 -11.42 -2.73
C THR A 45 -1.97 -11.55 -2.60
N TRP A 46 -1.37 -10.84 -1.66
CA TRP A 46 0.07 -10.87 -1.42
C TRP A 46 0.53 -12.21 -0.86
N PHE A 47 -0.17 -12.74 0.15
CA PHE A 47 0.19 -13.98 0.81
C PHE A 47 -0.07 -15.23 -0.04
N ASP A 48 -1.01 -15.14 -1.00
CA ASP A 48 -1.22 -16.18 -2.02
C ASP A 48 -0.07 -16.22 -3.07
N GLY A 49 0.76 -15.18 -3.13
CA GLY A 49 1.88 -15.05 -4.06
C GLY A 49 3.23 -15.52 -3.50
N LYS A 50 4.27 -15.49 -4.35
CA LYS A 50 5.64 -15.90 -3.98
C LYS A 50 6.23 -15.13 -2.81
N HIS A 51 5.96 -13.83 -2.72
CA HIS A 51 6.44 -13.03 -1.59
C HIS A 51 5.80 -13.46 -0.27
N GLY A 52 4.50 -13.81 -0.32
CA GLY A 52 3.76 -14.46 0.75
C GLY A 52 4.40 -15.74 1.25
N LEU A 53 4.75 -16.65 0.32
CA LEU A 53 5.42 -17.92 0.62
C LEU A 53 6.77 -17.71 1.32
N MET A 54 7.47 -16.62 1.01
CA MET A 54 8.73 -16.24 1.66
C MET A 54 8.52 -15.36 2.90
N ASN A 55 7.28 -15.19 3.35
CA ASN A 55 6.88 -14.42 4.53
C ASN A 55 7.35 -12.95 4.50
N VAL A 56 7.48 -12.37 3.31
CA VAL A 56 7.81 -10.94 3.16
C VAL A 56 6.62 -10.13 3.66
N LYS A 57 6.80 -9.32 4.71
CA LYS A 57 5.72 -8.55 5.32
C LYS A 57 5.51 -7.21 4.61
N CYS A 58 4.30 -6.64 4.71
CA CYS A 58 3.91 -5.36 4.09
C CYS A 58 4.91 -4.23 4.38
N ILE A 59 5.38 -4.18 5.63
CA ILE A 59 6.34 -3.18 6.13
C ILE A 59 7.71 -3.22 5.43
N VAL A 60 8.07 -4.30 4.74
CA VAL A 60 9.33 -4.41 4.00
C VAL A 60 9.39 -3.36 2.89
N CYS A 61 8.27 -3.13 2.22
CA CYS A 61 8.17 -2.12 1.16
C CYS A 61 7.56 -0.81 1.67
N HIS A 62 6.52 -0.91 2.50
CA HIS A 62 5.76 0.25 2.97
C HIS A 62 6.41 0.96 4.15
N GLY A 63 7.33 0.33 4.89
CA GLY A 63 7.87 0.88 6.14
C GLY A 63 6.92 0.72 7.33
N SER A 64 7.39 1.10 8.51
CA SER A 64 6.57 1.11 9.73
C SER A 64 5.64 2.32 9.73
N THR A 65 4.37 2.10 10.11
CA THR A 65 3.33 3.14 10.28
C THR A 65 3.74 4.29 11.20
N GLU A 66 4.68 4.06 12.12
CA GLU A 66 5.13 5.04 13.11
C GLU A 66 6.33 5.88 12.65
N LYS A 67 7.12 5.40 11.67
CA LYS A 67 8.44 5.97 11.39
C LYS A 67 8.58 6.46 9.96
N ASN A 68 8.42 5.54 9.00
CA ASN A 68 8.86 5.74 7.61
C ASN A 68 7.85 5.19 6.62
N PHE A 69 6.56 5.23 6.97
CA PHE A 69 5.51 4.69 6.14
C PHE A 69 5.37 5.43 4.80
N THR A 70 5.16 4.67 3.73
CA THR A 70 4.73 5.17 2.43
C THR A 70 3.62 4.28 1.87
N ALA A 71 2.54 4.89 1.40
CA ALA A 71 1.45 4.17 0.74
C ALA A 71 1.85 3.68 -0.67
N SER A 72 2.86 4.30 -1.29
CA SER A 72 3.33 3.94 -2.63
C SER A 72 4.87 3.84 -2.64
N PRO A 73 5.41 2.63 -2.41
CA PRO A 73 6.86 2.40 -2.45
C PRO A 73 7.42 2.62 -3.86
N GLY A 74 8.57 3.30 -3.94
CA GLY A 74 9.36 3.40 -5.17
C GLY A 74 10.28 2.19 -5.39
N LEU A 75 11.02 2.16 -6.50
CA LEU A 75 11.95 1.06 -6.84
C LEU A 75 12.99 0.73 -5.75
N GLY A 76 13.32 1.70 -4.89
CA GLY A 76 14.25 1.49 -3.78
C GLY A 76 13.83 0.37 -2.83
N ALA A 77 12.52 0.19 -2.61
CA ALA A 77 11.97 -0.87 -1.77
C ALA A 77 12.27 -2.28 -2.31
N CYS A 78 12.38 -2.42 -3.64
CA CYS A 78 12.61 -3.71 -4.29
C CYS A 78 14.09 -4.07 -4.40
N ARG A 79 14.99 -3.08 -4.34
CA ARG A 79 16.42 -3.24 -4.68
C ARG A 79 17.14 -4.27 -3.82
N GLY A 80 16.75 -4.44 -2.56
CA GLY A 80 17.39 -5.38 -1.64
C GLY A 80 17.34 -6.83 -2.12
N CYS A 81 16.28 -7.23 -2.84
CA CYS A 81 16.11 -8.59 -3.36
C CYS A 81 16.13 -8.65 -4.90
N HIS A 82 15.78 -7.56 -5.59
CA HIS A 82 15.61 -7.49 -7.05
C HIS A 82 16.55 -6.46 -7.70
N GLY A 83 17.84 -6.52 -7.37
CA GLY A 83 18.83 -5.54 -7.83
C GLY A 83 18.91 -5.38 -9.35
N ASP A 84 18.97 -6.50 -10.08
CA ASP A 84 19.09 -6.50 -11.54
C ASP A 84 17.81 -5.97 -12.22
N GLN A 85 16.63 -6.38 -11.74
CA GLN A 85 15.35 -5.90 -12.26
C GLN A 85 15.17 -4.40 -12.00
N VAL A 86 15.59 -3.92 -10.83
CA VAL A 86 15.59 -2.48 -10.53
C VAL A 86 16.53 -1.73 -11.47
N ALA A 87 17.75 -2.22 -11.69
CA ALA A 87 18.70 -1.60 -12.61
C ALA A 87 18.17 -1.57 -14.06
N GLN A 88 17.48 -2.61 -14.50
CA GLN A 88 16.82 -2.66 -15.81
C GLN A 88 15.64 -1.68 -15.90
N ALA A 89 14.79 -1.64 -14.87
CA ALA A 89 13.64 -0.73 -14.82
C ALA A 89 14.08 0.74 -14.85
N GLN A 90 15.18 1.08 -14.16
CA GLN A 90 15.75 2.43 -14.17
C GLN A 90 16.27 2.85 -15.55
N LYS A 91 16.69 1.91 -16.40
CA LYS A 91 17.15 2.19 -17.78
C LYS A 91 16.01 2.25 -18.79
N SER A 92 14.79 1.89 -18.39
CA SER A 92 13.64 1.84 -19.30
C SER A 92 13.14 3.26 -19.57
N LYS A 93 12.93 3.61 -20.86
CA LYS A 93 12.58 4.97 -21.27
C LYS A 93 11.39 5.51 -20.49
N GLY A 94 11.59 6.65 -19.82
CA GLY A 94 10.54 7.35 -19.09
C GLY A 94 10.11 6.64 -17.81
N LYS A 95 10.96 5.76 -17.25
CA LYS A 95 10.76 5.04 -15.99
C LYS A 95 11.86 5.31 -14.96
N GLU A 96 12.83 6.18 -15.25
CA GLU A 96 13.80 6.66 -14.26
C GLU A 96 13.07 7.14 -12.99
N GLY A 97 13.37 6.54 -11.85
CA GLY A 97 12.81 6.92 -10.54
C GLY A 97 11.33 6.58 -10.31
N LYS A 98 10.65 5.90 -11.24
CA LYS A 98 9.24 5.46 -11.07
C LYS A 98 9.17 4.16 -10.25
N SER A 99 7.99 3.58 -10.06
CA SER A 99 7.78 2.26 -9.43
C SER A 99 7.63 1.15 -10.48
N CYS A 100 7.55 -0.12 -10.05
CA CYS A 100 7.25 -1.28 -10.91
C CYS A 100 5.77 -1.30 -11.38
N PHE A 101 4.91 -0.66 -10.61
CA PHE A 101 3.45 -0.76 -10.74
C PHE A 101 2.77 -0.04 -11.91
N PRO A 102 3.46 0.76 -12.77
CA PRO A 102 2.89 1.16 -14.04
C PRO A 102 2.65 0.00 -15.01
N CYS A 103 3.26 -1.16 -14.76
CA CYS A 103 3.13 -2.36 -15.59
C CYS A 103 2.83 -3.62 -14.78
N HIS A 104 3.04 -3.59 -13.47
CA HIS A 104 2.78 -4.69 -12.57
C HIS A 104 1.61 -4.37 -11.63
N ASP A 105 0.88 -5.39 -11.23
CA ASP A 105 -0.09 -5.25 -10.15
C ASP A 105 0.59 -4.91 -8.82
N HIS A 106 -0.07 -4.12 -7.97
CA HIS A 106 0.52 -3.56 -6.75
C HIS A 106 0.83 -4.62 -5.68
N HIS A 107 -0.02 -5.63 -5.53
CA HIS A 107 0.10 -6.64 -4.46
C HIS A 107 0.25 -8.06 -5.00
N ALA A 108 -0.05 -8.32 -6.27
CA ALA A 108 0.37 -9.56 -6.92
C ALA A 108 1.79 -9.46 -7.51
N VAL A 109 2.25 -8.24 -7.85
CA VAL A 109 3.52 -7.97 -8.55
C VAL A 109 3.63 -8.74 -9.88
N THR A 110 2.51 -9.21 -10.40
CA THR A 110 2.38 -9.87 -11.70
C THR A 110 2.24 -8.82 -12.80
N VAL A 111 2.69 -9.14 -14.01
CA VAL A 111 2.55 -8.24 -15.16
C VAL A 111 1.06 -8.06 -15.50
N GLN A 112 0.62 -6.82 -15.67
CA GLN A 112 -0.73 -6.48 -16.09
C GLN A 112 -0.89 -6.74 -17.61
N GLY A 113 -1.98 -7.36 -18.02
CA GLY A 113 -2.43 -7.36 -19.44
C GLY A 113 -1.92 -8.49 -20.36
N GLY A 114 -1.12 -9.44 -19.89
CA GLY A 114 -0.84 -10.70 -20.63
C GLY A 114 0.18 -10.62 -21.77
N ALA A 115 0.93 -11.72 -21.90
CA ALA A 115 2.17 -11.94 -22.65
C ALA A 115 3.37 -11.11 -22.13
N ALA A 116 4.33 -11.81 -21.52
CA ALA A 116 5.65 -11.29 -21.25
C ALA A 116 6.24 -10.72 -22.55
N THR A 117 6.29 -9.41 -22.66
CA THR A 117 7.10 -8.71 -23.67
C THR A 117 8.59 -8.97 -23.36
N PRO A 118 9.54 -8.65 -24.25
CA PRO A 118 10.95 -9.11 -24.16
C PRO A 118 11.69 -8.72 -22.87
N TYR A 119 11.10 -7.90 -22.01
CA TYR A 119 11.67 -7.47 -20.75
C TYR A 119 11.66 -8.55 -19.65
N HIS A 120 10.86 -9.62 -19.78
CA HIS A 120 10.76 -10.69 -18.78
C HIS A 120 11.19 -12.06 -19.34
N THR A 121 12.34 -12.14 -20.00
CA THR A 121 12.89 -13.42 -20.50
C THR A 121 13.18 -14.44 -19.37
N GLN A 122 13.29 -14.00 -18.11
CA GLN A 122 13.52 -14.84 -16.92
C GLN A 122 12.81 -14.35 -15.64
N GLY A 123 11.64 -13.71 -15.75
CA GLY A 123 10.86 -13.21 -14.60
C GLY A 123 9.64 -14.08 -14.32
N GLY A 124 9.82 -15.20 -13.65
CA GLY A 124 8.83 -16.28 -13.55
C GLY A 124 7.55 -15.95 -12.78
N LYS A 125 6.42 -16.43 -13.33
CA LYS A 125 5.21 -16.84 -12.60
C LYS A 125 5.57 -17.52 -11.30
#